data_AF-A0A0R3TIB0-F1
#
_entry.id   AF-A0A0R3TIB0-F1
#
_cell.length_a   1.000
_cell.length_b   1.000
_cell.length_c   1.000
_cell.angle_alpha   90.00
_cell.angle_beta   90.00
_cell.angle_gamma   90.00
#
_symmetry.space_group_name_H-M   'P 1'
#
loop_
_entity.id
_entity.type
_entity.pdbx_description
1 polymer ?
#
loop_
_entity_poly.entity_id
_entity_poly.type
_entity_poly.pdbx_seq_one_letter_code
_entity_poly.pdbx_strand_id
1 'polypeptide(L)' 'MQAYRGFDRNFKKNLKALYIVHPTPLVLFIIKFFRPIISRKFGQKINFINELNELSADMHLDQIPIPQQVRL' A
#
# COMPACT_ATOMS: atom_id res chain seq x y z
N MET A 1 2.08 17.16 -10.28
CA MET A 1 2.31 16.48 -11.58
C MET A 1 3.34 15.34 -11.53
N GLN A 2 4.44 15.43 -10.78
CA GLN A 2 5.52 14.42 -10.80
C GLN A 2 5.18 13.11 -10.05
N ALA A 3 4.40 13.17 -8.97
CA ALA A 3 4.02 12.01 -8.16
C ALA A 3 3.26 10.91 -8.94
N TYR A 4 2.48 11.28 -9.96
CA TYR A 4 1.72 10.33 -10.78
C TYR A 4 2.59 9.54 -11.76
N ARG A 5 3.73 10.08 -12.20
CA ARG A 5 4.73 9.31 -12.98
C ARG A 5 5.43 8.25 -12.13
N GLY A 6 5.40 8.42 -10.81
CA GLY A 6 5.88 7.43 -9.85
C GLY A 6 5.02 6.18 -9.76
N PHE A 7 3.78 6.17 -10.27
CA PHE A 7 2.93 4.96 -10.31
C PHE A 7 3.08 4.14 -11.60
N ASP A 8 4.07 4.48 -12.43
CA ASP A 8 4.37 3.83 -13.70
C ASP A 8 4.91 2.40 -13.50
N ARG A 9 5.09 1.64 -14.60
CA ARG A 9 5.54 0.24 -14.64
C ARG A 9 6.74 -0.05 -13.74
N ASN A 10 7.65 0.92 -13.58
CA ASN A 10 8.82 0.81 -12.72
C ASN A 10 8.46 0.65 -11.23
N PHE A 11 7.42 1.33 -10.75
CA PHE A 11 6.96 1.20 -9.37
C PHE A 11 6.30 -0.15 -9.12
N LYS A 12 5.41 -0.59 -10.02
CA LYS A 12 4.76 -1.91 -9.90
C LYS A 12 5.76 -3.08 -9.83
N LYS A 13 6.90 -2.95 -10.52
CA LYS A 13 7.96 -3.98 -10.55
C LYS A 13 8.82 -3.97 -9.28
N ASN A 14 9.24 -2.80 -8.81
CA ASN A 14 10.13 -2.66 -7.65
C ASN A 14 9.41 -2.72 -6.30
N LEU A 15 8.09 -2.57 -6.29
CA LEU A 15 7.30 -2.64 -5.06
C LEU A 15 7.37 -4.06 -4.47
N LYS A 16 7.84 -4.18 -3.22
CA LYS A 16 7.94 -5.47 -2.50
C LYS A 16 6.60 -5.87 -1.90
N ALA A 17 5.95 -4.94 -1.20
CA ALA A 17 4.62 -5.06 -0.62
C ALA A 17 3.95 -3.67 -0.56
N LEU A 18 2.62 -3.63 -0.67
CA LEU A 18 1.77 -2.44 -0.58
C LEU A 18 0.84 -2.67 0.60
N TYR A 19 1.13 -2.02 1.73
CA TYR A 19 0.30 -2.07 2.92
C TYR A 19 -0.65 -0.89 2.94
N ILE A 20 -1.93 -1.20 3.10
CA ILE A 20 -3.00 -0.21 3.11
C ILE A 20 -3.56 -0.19 4.51
N VAL A 21 -3.18 0.87 5.23
CA VAL A 21 -3.58 1.12 6.61
C VAL A 21 -4.94 1.79 6.61
N HIS A 22 -5.83 1.32 7.49
CA HIS A 22 -7.23 1.78 7.62
C HIS A 22 -7.96 1.81 6.27
N PRO A 23 -8.54 0.69 5.84
CA PRO A 23 -9.26 0.61 4.57
C PRO A 23 -10.48 1.53 4.57
N THR A 24 -10.28 2.77 4.16
CA THR A 24 -11.36 3.74 3.96
C THR A 24 -12.11 3.42 2.67
N PRO A 25 -13.42 3.71 2.58
CA PRO A 25 -14.23 3.43 1.39
C PRO A 25 -13.65 4.01 0.09
N LEU A 26 -12.97 5.16 0.17
CA LEU A 26 -12.31 5.81 -0.96
C LEU A 26 -11.13 4.98 -1.50
N VAL A 27 -10.26 4.47 -0.62
CA VAL A 27 -9.11 3.65 -1.04
C VAL A 27 -9.57 2.31 -1.61
N LEU A 28 -10.60 1.71 -1.01
CA LEU A 28 -11.22 0.49 -1.52
C LEU A 28 -11.83 0.70 -2.91
N PHE A 29 -12.48 1.85 -3.15
CA PHE A 29 -13.03 2.20 -4.45
C PHE A 29 -11.93 2.38 -5.50
N ILE A 30 -10.84 3.09 -5.15
CA ILE A 30 -9.67 3.26 -6.01
C ILE A 30 -9.09 1.89 -6.41
N ILE A 31 -8.90 0.97 -5.47
CA ILE A 31 -8.35 -0.35 -5.80
C ILE A 31 -9.29 -1.17 -6.67
N LYS A 32 -10.59 -1.13 -6.41
CA LYS A 32 -11.58 -1.76 -7.27
C LYS A 32 -11.55 -1.20 -8.68
N PHE A 33 -11.37 0.11 -8.82
CA PHE A 33 -11.21 0.76 -10.13
C PHE A 33 -9.92 0.34 -10.86
N PHE A 34 -8.83 0.14 -10.11
CA PHE A 34 -7.56 -0.32 -10.66
C PHE A 34 -7.45 -1.84 -10.87
N ARG A 35 -8.41 -2.66 -10.38
CA ARG A 35 -8.42 -4.13 -10.57
C ARG A 35 -8.11 -4.60 -11.99
N PRO A 36 -8.69 -4.05 -13.08
CA PRO A 36 -8.38 -4.51 -14.44
C PRO A 36 -6.92 -4.25 -14.87
N ILE A 37 -6.22 -3.35 -14.18
CA ILE A 37 -4.83 -2.96 -14.45
C ILE A 37 -3.86 -3.63 -13.46
N ILE A 38 -4.39 -4.30 -12.43
CA ILE A 38 -3.64 -5.05 -11.44
C ILE A 38 -3.43 -6.46 -11.98
N SER A 39 -2.17 -6.80 -12.28
CA SER A 39 -1.82 -8.17 -12.59
C SER A 39 -1.96 -9.07 -11.36
N ARG A 40 -2.17 -10.37 -11.57
CA ARG A 40 -2.22 -11.37 -10.48
C ARG A 40 -1.01 -11.27 -9.54
N LYS A 41 0.19 -11.05 -10.11
CA LYS A 41 1.45 -10.87 -9.36
C LYS A 41 1.48 -9.58 -8.53
N PHE A 42 0.86 -8.51 -9.01
CA PHE A 42 0.77 -7.25 -8.26
C PHE A 42 -0.29 -7.32 -7.16
N GLY A 43 -1.42 -7.99 -7.42
CA GLY A 43 -2.47 -8.19 -6.41
C GLY A 43 -1.96 -8.95 -5.18
N GLN A 44 -1.06 -9.92 -5.36
CA GLN A 44 -0.39 -10.64 -4.27
C GLN A 44 0.51 -9.77 -3.39
N LYS A 45 0.85 -8.55 -3.84
CA LYS A 45 1.65 -7.60 -3.07
C LYS A 45 0.78 -6.66 -2.23
N ILE A 46 -0.55 -6.66 -2.42
CA ILE A 46 -1.46 -5.76 -1.72
C ILE A 46 -1.93 -6.43 -0.43
N ASN A 47 -1.65 -5.79 0.70
CA ASN A 47 -2.06 -6.22 2.03
C ASN A 47 -2.93 -5.14 2.65
N PHE A 48 -4.13 -5.51 3.08
CA PHE A 48 -5.02 -4.63 3.84
C PHE A 48 -4.78 -4.89 5.31
N ILE A 49 -4.30 -3.88 6.03
CA ILE A 49 -4.03 -3.99 7.46
C ILE A 49 -4.93 -3.00 8.21
N ASN A 50 -5.60 -3.50 9.24
CA ASN A 50 -6.48 -2.67 10.05
C ASN A 50 -5.69 -1.88 11.09
N GLU A 51 -4.59 -2.46 11.59
CA GLU A 51 -3.69 -1.86 12.57
C GLU A 51 -2.24 -2.00 12.13
N LEU A 52 -1.42 -0.97 12.36
CA LEU A 52 0.02 -1.02 12.10
C LEU A 52 0.75 -2.03 12.99
N ASN A 53 0.12 -2.50 14.07
CA ASN A 53 0.71 -3.44 15.02
C ASN A 53 1.03 -4.80 14.37
N GLU A 54 0.21 -5.26 13.42
CA GLU A 54 0.48 -6.48 12.63
C GLU A 54 1.71 -6.32 11.73
N LEU A 55 2.06 -5.08 11.36
CA LEU A 55 3.20 -4.78 10.48
C LEU A 55 4.54 -4.79 11.22
N SER A 56 4.53 -4.67 12.55
CA SER A 56 5.72 -4.62 13.40
C SER A 56 6.50 -5.95 13.43
N ALA A 57 5.82 -7.08 13.21
CA ALA A 57 6.43 -8.40 13.22
C ALA A 57 7.30 -8.67 11.97
N ASP A 58 6.90 -8.14 10.82
CA ASP A 58 7.58 -8.36 9.53
C ASP A 58 8.46 -7.18 9.08
N MET A 59 8.25 -5.98 9.63
CA MET A 59 8.97 -4.76 9.25
C MET A 59 9.31 -3.89 10.47
N HIS A 60 10.58 -3.46 10.57
CA HIS A 60 11.00 -2.45 11.55
C HIS A 60 10.36 -1.10 11.23
N LEU A 61 9.22 -0.83 11.85
CA LEU A 61 8.45 0.42 11.72
C LEU A 61 9.26 1.66 12.13
N ASP A 62 10.29 1.49 12.97
CA ASP A 62 11.14 2.58 13.46
C ASP A 62 11.99 3.23 12.36
N GLN A 63 12.23 2.53 11.25
CA GLN A 63 12.99 3.06 10.11
C GLN A 63 12.11 3.82 9.10
N ILE A 64 10.80 3.80 9.27
CA ILE A 64 9.85 4.42 8.34
C ILE A 64 9.24 5.66 9.02
N PRO A 65 9.31 6.84 8.40
CA PRO A 65 8.64 8.03 8.92
C PRO A 65 7.12 7.89 8.73
N ILE A 66 6.47 7.23 9.68
CA ILE A 66 5.02 7.04 9.71
C ILE A 66 4.37 8.15 10.56
N PRO A 67 3.39 8.88 10.03
CA PRO A 67 2.66 9.90 10.80
C PRO A 67 1.97 9.28 12.03
N GLN A 68 2.01 9.96 13.19
CA GLN A 68 1.33 9.49 14.41
C GLN A 68 -0.17 9.26 14.22
N GLN A 69 -0.81 9.99 13.29
CA GLN A 69 -2.25 9.91 13.04
C GLN A 69 -2.72 8.55 12.50
N VAL A 70 -1.80 7.73 11.97
CA VAL A 70 -2.09 6.36 11.50
C VAL A 70 -1.52 5.27 12.43
N ARG A 71 -0.84 5.68 13.52
CA ARG A 71 -0.29 4.77 14.57
C ARG A 71 -1.26 4.56 15.74
N LEU A 72 -2.38 5.29 15.75
CA LEU A 72 -3.41 5.24 16.78
C LEU A 72 -4.50 4.24 16.44
#